data_AF-A0A841DCE9-F1
#
_entry.id   AF-A0A841DCE9-F1
#
_cell.length_a   1.000
_cell.length_b   1.000
_cell.length_c   1.000
_cell.angle_alpha   90.00
_cell.angle_beta   90.00
_cell.angle_gamma   90.00
#
_symmetry.space_group_name_H-M   'P 1'
#
loop_
_entity.id
_entity.type
_entity.pdbx_description
1 polymer ?
#
loop_
_entity_poly.entity_id
_entity_poly.type
_entity_poly.pdbx_seq_one_letter_code
_entity_poly.pdbx_strand_id
1 'polypeptide(L)' 'MNGETTALLSDVVGRLEKSIVARDRPAVVILDGERRPVLSDYDYLRDQPAATAFERR' A
#
# COMPACT_ATOMS: atom_id res chain seq x y z
N MET A 1 -0.89 13.97 15.60
CA MET A 1 0.14 13.75 14.56
C MET A 1 0.88 15.06 14.34
N ASN A 2 2.20 15.07 14.35
CA ASN A 2 2.98 16.31 14.15
C ASN A 2 3.27 16.52 12.64
N GLY A 3 3.76 17.71 12.27
CA GLY A 3 4.00 18.07 10.87
C GLY A 3 5.02 17.16 10.18
N GLU A 4 6.06 16.72 10.89
CA GLU A 4 7.07 15.79 10.38
C GLU A 4 6.47 14.42 10.05
N THR A 5 5.61 13.90 10.91
CA THR A 5 4.90 12.63 10.68
C THR A 5 3.99 12.73 9.47
N THR A 6 3.29 13.86 9.30
CA THR A 6 2.45 14.10 8.11
C THR A 6 3.28 14.13 6.83
N ALA A 7 4.42 14.83 6.83
CA ALA A 7 5.30 14.91 5.68
C ALA A 7 5.86 13.54 5.28
N LEU A 8 6.28 12.73 6.27
CA LEU A 8 6.75 11.37 6.04
C LEU A 8 5.64 10.48 5.45
N LEU A 9 4.43 10.56 5.98
CA LEU A 9 3.29 9.79 5.46
C LEU A 9 2.98 10.16 4.01
N SER A 10 2.90 11.45 3.70
CA SER A 10 2.64 11.92 2.32
C SER A 10 3.72 11.45 1.34
N ASP A 11 5.00 11.46 1.74
CA ASP A 11 6.10 10.98 0.90
C ASP A 11 6.04 9.46 0.66
N VAL A 12 5.76 8.66 1.70
CA VAL A 12 5.59 7.20 1.57
C VAL A 12 4.40 6.87 0.67
N VAL A 13 3.26 7.55 0.86
CA VAL A 13 2.07 7.36 0.02
C VAL A 13 2.37 7.72 -1.44
N GLY A 14 3.01 8.86 -1.70
CA GLY A 14 3.34 9.27 -3.07
C GLY A 14 4.30 8.31 -3.78
N ARG A 15 5.22 7.66 -3.05
CA ARG A 15 6.07 6.58 -3.60
C ARG A 15 5.27 5.33 -3.92
N LEU A 16 4.38 4.92 -3.02
CA LEU A 16 3.50 3.77 -3.22
C LEU A 16 2.58 3.97 -4.43
N GLU A 17 1.95 5.14 -4.56
CA GLU A 17 1.09 5.49 -5.71
C GLU A 17 1.83 5.34 -7.04
N LYS A 18 3.06 5.85 -7.13
CA LYS A 18 3.89 5.73 -8.35
C LYS A 18 4.17 4.26 -8.68
N SER A 19 4.52 3.44 -7.69
CA SER A 19 4.77 2.00 -7.90
C SER A 19 3.50 1.22 -8.27
N ILE A 20 2.34 1.59 -7.74
CA ILE A 20 1.05 1.02 -8.13
C ILE A 20 0.75 1.34 -9.60
N VAL A 21 0.89 2.61 -10.00
CA VAL A 21 0.69 3.05 -11.40
C VAL A 21 1.68 2.33 -12.34
N ALA A 22 2.93 2.16 -11.93
CA ALA A 22 3.95 1.43 -12.68
C ALA A 22 3.72 -0.09 -12.73
N ARG A 23 2.79 -0.62 -11.92
CA ARG A 23 2.57 -2.07 -11.71
C ARG A 23 3.79 -2.81 -11.17
N ASP A 24 4.60 -2.13 -10.38
CA ASP A 24 5.81 -2.70 -9.75
C ASP A 24 5.47 -3.69 -8.62
N ARG A 25 4.20 -3.80 -8.22
CA ARG A 25 3.67 -4.71 -7.19
C ARG A 25 4.47 -4.65 -5.88
N PRO A 26 4.58 -3.46 -5.25
CA PRO A 26 5.32 -3.32 -4.01
C PRO A 26 4.64 -4.13 -2.89
N ALA A 27 5.44 -4.87 -2.14
CA ALA A 27 4.99 -5.50 -0.91
C ALA A 27 5.03 -4.45 0.22
N VAL A 28 3.92 -4.27 0.95
CA VAL A 28 3.83 -3.30 2.04
C VAL A 28 3.82 -4.05 3.37
N VAL A 29 4.78 -3.72 4.24
CA VAL A 29 4.80 -4.20 5.62
C VAL A 29 4.13 -3.16 6.51
N ILE A 30 3.07 -3.58 7.20
CA ILE A 30 2.29 -2.76 8.11
C ILE A 30 2.55 -3.28 9.52
N LEU A 31 2.57 -2.39 10.51
CA LEU A 31 2.54 -2.78 11.92
C LEU A 31 1.10 -2.69 12.42
N ASP A 32 0.51 -3.83 12.77
CA ASP A 32 -0.83 -3.92 13.34
C ASP A 32 -0.77 -4.05 14.87
N GLY A 33 -1.72 -3.42 15.57
CA GLY A 33 -1.90 -3.50 17.02
C GLY A 33 -0.60 -3.42 17.83
N GLU A 34 -0.26 -4.50 18.54
CA GLU A 34 0.95 -4.66 19.37
C GLU A 34 2.27 -4.73 18.56
N ARG A 35 2.38 -3.94 17.49
CA ARG A 35 3.54 -3.91 16.57
C ARG A 35 3.79 -5.25 15.89
N ARG A 36 2.73 -6.00 15.62
CA ARG A 36 2.84 -7.23 14.85
C ARG A 36 3.09 -6.85 13.38
N PRO A 37 4.19 -7.30 12.76
CA PRO A 37 4.39 -7.09 11.34
C PRO A 37 3.37 -7.93 10.56
N VAL A 38 2.61 -7.26 9.69
CA VAL A 38 1.70 -7.85 8.72
C VAL A 38 2.22 -7.49 7.35
N LEU A 39 2.40 -8.49 6.50
CA LEU A 39 2.72 -8.29 5.10
C LEU A 39 1.41 -8.25 4.32
N SER A 40 1.12 -7.13 3.68
CA SER A 40 0.07 -7.07 2.67
C SER A 40 0.76 -7.12 1.32
N ASP A 41 0.62 -8.26 0.64
CA ASP A 41 0.80 -8.28 -0.80
C ASP A 41 -0.39 -7.57 -1.46
N TYR A 42 -0.11 -6.83 -2.52
CA TYR A 42 -1.16 -6.25 -3.37
C TYR A 42 -1.41 -7.21 -4.53
N ASP A 43 -1.66 -8.50 -4.22
CA ASP A 43 -1.91 -9.52 -5.23
C ASP A 43 -3.15 -9.22 -6.08
N TYR A 44 -4.06 -8.39 -5.58
CA TYR A 44 -5.18 -7.88 -6.37
C TYR A 44 -4.73 -6.94 -7.50
N LEU A 45 -3.55 -6.30 -7.41
CA LEU A 45 -2.96 -5.50 -8.49
C LEU A 45 -2.20 -6.37 -9.52
N ARG A 46 -2.19 -7.70 -9.35
CA ARG A 46 -1.54 -8.62 -10.29
C ARG A 46 -2.13 -8.51 -11.69
N ASP A 47 -3.46 -8.45 -11.80
CA ASP A 47 -4.19 -8.34 -13.06
C ASP A 47 -5.53 -7.61 -12.91
N GLN A 48 -6.07 -7.16 -14.05
CA GLN A 48 -7.31 -6.37 -14.10
C GLN A 48 -8.52 -7.09 -13.47
N PRO A 49 -8.71 -8.42 -13.66
CA PRO A 49 -9.75 -9.16 -12.96
C PRO A 49 -9.62 -9.12 -11.45
N ALA A 50 -8.42 -9.37 -10.91
CA ALA A 50 -8.19 -9.35 -9.46
C ALA A 50 -8.43 -7.95 -8.86
N ALA A 51 -8.03 -6.89 -9.58
CA ALA A 51 -8.24 -5.52 -9.14
C ALA A 51 -9.73 -5.16 -9.10
N THR A 52 -10.47 -5.55 -10.14
CA THR A 52 -11.92 -5.31 -10.23
C THR A 52 -12.69 -6.08 -9.15
N ALA A 53 -12.25 -7.29 -8.80
CA ALA A 53 -12.87 -8.09 -7.74
C ALA A 53 -12.67 -7.47 -6.35
N PHE A 54 -11.51 -6.87 -6.09
CA PHE A 54 -11.22 -6.17 -4.84
C PHE A 54 -12.06 -4.90 -4.68
N GLU A 55 -12.10 -4.03 -5.70
CA GLU A 55 -12.86 -2.76 -5.67
C GLU A 55 -14.38 -2.95 -5.50
N ARG A 56 -14.91 -4.14 -5.84
CA ARG A 56 -16.34 -4.46 -5.76
C ARG A 56 -16.78 -5.11 -4.45
N ARG A 57 -15.87 -5.30 -3.50
CA ARG A 57 -16.12 -6.04 -2.26
C ARG A 57 -16.36 -5.12 -1.07
#